data_AF-F8GG88-F1
#
_entry.id   AF-F8GG88-F1
#
_cell.length_a   1.000
_cell.length_b   1.000
_cell.length_c   1.000
_cell.angle_alpha   90.00
_cell.angle_beta   90.00
_cell.angle_gamma   90.00
#
_symmetry.space_group_name_H-M   'P 1'
#
loop_
_entity.id
_entity.type
_entity.pdbx_description
1 polymer ?
#
loop_
_entity_poly.entity_id
_entity_poly.type
_entity_poly.pdbx_seq_one_letter_code
_entity_poly.pdbx_strand_id
1 'polypeptide(L)'
;MIDKNSTAAKNFYKEIRLFSERTKSWETQISYETKPDEAHDLTLVSQRVYGRRDEFLVIMAAAGLDMVDQALPQKRLTLPTEAQLYAIKRRTGFESKADSRFNFSPTWAA
;
A
#
# COMPACT_ATOMS: atom_id res chain seq x y z
N MET A 1 -12.32 11.53 -17.80
CA MET A 1 -12.29 10.05 -17.99
C MET A 1 -12.06 9.43 -16.62
N ILE A 2 -13.10 8.87 -16.01
CA ILE A 2 -13.07 8.31 -14.65
C ILE A 2 -12.73 6.82 -14.74
N ASP A 3 -11.73 6.41 -13.97
CA ASP A 3 -11.31 5.03 -13.77
C ASP A 3 -12.52 4.12 -13.51
N LYS A 4 -12.65 3.01 -14.27
CA LYS A 4 -13.82 2.12 -14.27
C LYS A 4 -14.08 1.43 -12.91
N ASN A 5 -13.17 1.58 -11.95
CA ASN A 5 -13.26 0.99 -10.62
C ASN A 5 -12.74 1.96 -9.53
N SER A 6 -13.29 3.18 -9.46
CA SER A 6 -12.97 4.15 -8.40
C SER A 6 -13.07 3.56 -6.97
N THR A 7 -13.90 2.53 -6.78
CA THR A 7 -14.06 1.83 -5.50
C THR A 7 -12.92 0.84 -5.17
N ALA A 8 -12.19 0.32 -6.17
CA ALA A 8 -11.13 -0.66 -5.94
C ALA A 8 -9.96 -0.09 -5.12
N ALA A 9 -9.54 1.14 -5.43
CA ALA A 9 -8.51 1.86 -4.67
C ALA A 9 -8.96 2.12 -3.22
N LYS A 10 -10.22 2.51 -3.03
CA LYS A 10 -10.82 2.72 -1.70
C LYS A 10 -10.87 1.43 -0.89
N ASN A 11 -11.28 0.33 -1.50
CA ASN A 11 -11.35 -0.98 -0.84
C ASN A 11 -9.94 -1.50 -0.49
N PHE A 12 -8.97 -1.33 -1.40
CA PHE A 12 -7.57 -1.65 -1.15
C PHE A 12 -7.00 -0.88 0.04
N TYR A 13 -7.17 0.44 0.05
CA TYR A 13 -6.74 1.28 1.15
C TYR A 13 -7.34 0.81 2.49
N LYS A 14 -8.65 0.51 2.50
CA LYS A 14 -9.34 0.03 3.70
C LYS A 14 -8.80 -1.32 4.19
N GLU A 15 -8.57 -2.28 3.30
CA GLU A 15 -8.03 -3.60 3.65
C GLU A 15 -6.61 -3.48 4.25
N ILE A 16 -5.77 -2.62 3.68
CA ILE A 16 -4.40 -2.39 4.21
C ILE A 16 -4.45 -1.72 5.58
N ARG A 17 -5.33 -0.73 5.78
CA ARG A 17 -5.50 -0.08 7.08
C ARG A 17 -5.97 -1.08 8.14
N LEU A 18 -6.97 -1.90 7.82
CA LEU A 18 -7.43 -2.98 8.69
C LEU A 18 -6.34 -4.00 8.98
N PHE A 19 -5.50 -4.34 7.99
CA PHE A 19 -4.36 -5.21 8.18
C PHE A 19 -3.37 -4.60 9.19
N SER A 20 -2.98 -3.34 9.01
CA SER A 20 -2.03 -2.67 9.90
C SER A 20 -2.56 -2.54 11.34
N GLU A 21 -3.87 -2.38 11.53
CA GLU A 21 -4.49 -2.25 12.85
C GLU A 21 -4.73 -3.59 13.55
N ARG A 22 -5.03 -4.66 12.79
CA ARG A 22 -5.36 -5.99 13.34
C ARG A 22 -4.15 -6.90 13.53
N THR A 23 -3.13 -6.74 12.69
CA THR A 23 -1.99 -7.66 12.67
C THR A 23 -1.14 -7.46 13.91
N LYS A 24 -0.88 -8.56 14.60
CA LYS A 24 -0.10 -8.56 15.84
C LYS A 24 1.38 -8.68 15.52
N SER A 25 2.24 -8.17 16.40
CA SER A 25 3.70 -8.12 16.19
C SER A 25 4.39 -9.47 15.98
N TRP A 26 3.75 -10.57 16.39
CA TRP A 26 4.25 -11.94 16.22
C TRP A 26 3.71 -12.64 14.96
N GLU A 27 2.76 -12.03 14.25
CA GLU A 27 2.27 -12.56 12.97
C GLU A 27 3.23 -12.21 11.83
N THR A 28 3.06 -12.85 10.69
CA THR A 28 3.88 -12.58 9.51
C THR A 28 3.57 -11.19 8.95
N GLN A 29 4.43 -10.23 9.27
CA GLN A 29 4.36 -8.84 8.80
C GLN A 29 5.76 -8.27 8.56
N ILE A 30 5.82 -7.22 7.76
CA ILE A 30 7.00 -6.38 7.67
C ILE A 30 6.84 -5.24 8.69
N SER A 31 7.80 -5.14 9.61
CA SER A 31 7.86 -4.01 10.55
C SER A 31 8.88 -3.01 10.04
N TYR A 32 8.45 -1.80 9.72
CA TYR A 32 9.34 -0.74 9.24
C TYR A 32 9.29 0.47 10.15
N GLU A 33 10.44 1.01 10.52
CA GLU A 33 10.52 2.23 11.31
C GLU A 33 10.81 3.42 10.40
N THR A 34 9.86 4.34 10.34
CA THR A 34 9.96 5.53 9.48
C THR A 34 11.03 6.48 9.99
N LYS A 35 11.84 7.02 9.09
CA LYS A 35 12.87 7.99 9.43
C LYS A 35 12.42 9.43 9.16
N PRO A 36 12.98 10.43 9.85
CA PRO A 36 12.60 11.83 9.65
C PRO A 36 12.93 12.34 8.23
N ASP A 37 13.96 11.78 7.58
CA ASP A 37 14.29 12.05 6.17
C ASP A 37 13.20 11.61 5.17
N GLU A 38 12.29 10.72 5.60
CA GLU A 38 11.26 10.13 4.74
C GLU A 38 9.87 10.73 4.98
N ALA A 39 9.76 11.71 5.87
CA ALA A 39 8.49 12.27 6.32
C ALA A 39 7.63 12.83 5.18
N HIS A 40 8.28 13.31 4.11
CA HIS A 40 7.62 13.91 2.95
C HIS A 40 7.71 13.07 1.67
N ASP A 41 8.35 11.90 1.71
CA ASP A 41 8.51 11.04 0.53
C ASP A 41 8.06 9.60 0.82
N LEU A 42 6.75 9.36 0.67
CA LEU A 42 6.13 8.06 0.81
C LEU A 42 6.65 7.05 -0.25
N THR A 43 7.06 7.54 -1.42
CA THR A 43 7.56 6.69 -2.49
C THR A 43 8.94 6.13 -2.15
N LEU A 44 9.76 6.88 -1.41
CA LEU A 44 11.04 6.44 -0.88
C LEU A 44 10.87 5.30 0.14
N VAL A 45 9.90 5.43 1.05
CA VAL A 45 9.57 4.37 2.02
C VAL A 45 9.12 3.10 1.30
N SER A 46 8.23 3.24 0.32
CA SER A 46 7.78 2.14 -0.53
C SER A 46 8.97 1.46 -1.22
N GLN A 47 9.91 2.25 -1.76
CA GLN A 47 11.10 1.72 -2.42
C GLN A 47 11.99 0.94 -1.44
N ARG A 48 12.18 1.41 -0.21
CA ARG A 48 12.98 0.71 0.80
C ARG A 48 12.33 -0.58 1.29
N VAL A 49 11.00 -0.60 1.42
CA VAL A 49 10.26 -1.77 1.91
C VAL A 49 10.05 -2.83 0.83
N TYR A 50 9.57 -2.42 -0.35
CA TYR A 50 9.13 -3.33 -1.42
C TYR A 50 10.02 -3.32 -2.66
N GLY A 51 11.10 -2.53 -2.67
CA GLY A 51 11.96 -2.36 -3.83
C GLY A 51 11.35 -1.52 -4.97
N ARG A 52 10.15 -0.96 -4.79
CA ARG A 52 9.40 -0.24 -5.83
C ARG A 52 8.67 0.99 -5.27
N ARG A 53 8.52 2.03 -6.10
CA ARG A 53 7.90 3.31 -5.70
C ARG A 53 6.37 3.30 -5.81
N ASP A 54 5.81 2.38 -6.58
CA ASP A 54 4.39 2.33 -6.92
C ASP A 54 3.47 1.89 -5.75
N GLU A 55 4.01 1.41 -4.63
CA GLU A 55 3.22 0.95 -3.46
C GLU A 55 3.07 2.03 -2.38
N PHE A 56 3.23 3.31 -2.72
CA PHE A 56 3.08 4.42 -1.76
C PHE A 56 1.70 4.42 -1.07
N LEU A 57 0.64 3.94 -1.73
CA LEU A 57 -0.70 3.80 -1.14
C LEU A 57 -0.73 2.83 0.05
N VAL A 58 0.12 1.80 0.04
CA VAL A 58 0.24 0.84 1.14
C VAL A 58 0.83 1.52 2.37
N ILE A 59 1.87 2.33 2.17
CA ILE A 59 2.52 3.10 3.22
C ILE A 59 1.54 4.12 3.80
N MET A 60 0.82 4.83 2.93
CA MET A 60 -0.21 5.80 3.34
C MET A 60 -1.29 5.15 4.20
N ALA A 61 -1.82 3.99 3.78
CA ALA A 61 -2.85 3.26 4.50
C ALA A 61 -2.37 2.70 5.84
N ALA A 62 -1.17 2.12 5.91
CA ALA A 62 -0.58 1.60 7.15
C ALA A 62 -0.20 2.73 8.12
N ALA A 63 0.21 3.89 7.59
CA ALA A 63 0.44 5.08 8.39
C ALA A 63 -0.86 5.73 8.88
N GLY A 64 -2.00 5.40 8.28
CA GLY A 64 -3.30 6.00 8.60
C GLY A 64 -3.42 7.44 8.11
N LEU A 65 -2.70 7.79 7.03
CA LEU A 65 -2.75 9.11 6.40
C LEU A 65 -3.94 9.21 5.47
N ASP A 66 -4.67 10.31 5.53
CA ASP A 66 -5.83 10.53 4.66
C ASP A 66 -5.44 11.21 3.33
N MET A 67 -4.29 11.90 3.30
CA MET A 67 -3.74 12.59 2.13
C MET A 67 -2.27 12.27 1.91
N VAL A 68 -1.83 12.31 0.64
CA VAL A 68 -0.43 12.06 0.24
C VAL A 68 0.55 13.15 0.70
N ASP A 69 0.08 14.39 0.84
CA ASP A 69 0.90 15.54 1.27
C ASP A 69 1.08 15.61 2.79
N GLN A 70 0.37 14.77 3.54
CA GLN A 70 0.48 14.74 4.99
C GLN A 70 1.81 14.10 5.40
N ALA A 71 2.52 14.76 6.31
CA ALA A 71 3.78 14.27 6.82
C ALA A 71 3.61 12.89 7.48
N LEU A 72 4.46 11.93 7.10
CA LEU A 72 4.49 10.60 7.67
C LEU A 72 4.92 10.69 9.14
N PRO A 73 4.08 10.26 10.10
CA PRO A 73 4.44 10.30 11.50
C PRO A 73 5.61 9.35 11.76
N GLN A 74 6.56 9.78 12.59
CA GLN A 74 7.68 8.95 12.99
C GLN A 74 7.20 7.83 13.92
N LYS A 75 6.88 6.66 13.34
CA LYS A 75 6.37 5.49 14.08
C LYS A 75 6.81 4.19 13.41
N ARG A 76 6.63 3.10 14.14
CA ARG A 76 6.72 1.75 13.56
C ARG A 76 5.45 1.46 12.76
N LEU A 77 5.62 1.20 11.47
CA LEU A 77 4.57 0.78 10.57
C LEU A 77 4.51 -0.75 10.51
N THR A 78 3.28 -1.26 10.48
CA THR A 78 2.99 -2.66 10.20
C THR A 78 2.55 -2.77 8.74
N LEU A 79 3.35 -3.46 7.94
CA LEU A 79 3.17 -3.55 6.50
C LEU A 79 2.96 -5.02 6.09
N PRO A 80 2.10 -5.30 5.09
CA PRO A 80 1.94 -6.65 4.57
C PRO A 80 3.21 -7.12 3.86
N THR A 81 3.49 -8.41 3.91
CA THR A 81 4.50 -9.03 3.04
C THR A 81 4.07 -8.97 1.57
N GLU A 82 5.01 -9.20 0.65
CA GLU A 82 4.70 -9.19 -0.78
C GLU A 82 3.61 -10.22 -1.15
N ALA A 83 3.64 -11.42 -0.57
CA ALA A 83 2.61 -12.43 -0.78
C ALA A 83 1.22 -11.99 -0.28
N GLN A 84 1.15 -11.38 0.92
CA GLN A 84 -0.10 -10.83 1.47
C GLN A 84 -0.60 -9.65 0.64
N LEU A 85 0.30 -8.78 0.18
CA LEU A 85 -0.03 -7.65 -0.67
C LEU A 85 -0.66 -8.12 -1.99
N TYR A 86 -0.08 -9.14 -2.63
CA TYR A 86 -0.68 -9.75 -3.82
C TYR A 86 -2.06 -10.36 -3.54
N ALA A 87 -2.25 -11.01 -2.40
CA ALA A 87 -3.55 -11.56 -2.01
C ALA A 87 -4.61 -10.46 -1.82
N ILE A 88 -4.24 -9.35 -1.18
CA ILE A 88 -5.13 -8.19 -0.96
C ILE A 88 -5.49 -7.55 -2.31
N LYS A 89 -4.50 -7.32 -3.19
CA LYS A 89 -4.72 -6.80 -4.55
C LYS A 89 -5.68 -7.65 -5.36
N ARG A 90 -5.51 -8.99 -5.31
CA ARG A 90 -6.41 -9.94 -5.96
C ARG A 90 -7.83 -9.87 -5.43
N ARG A 91 -7.99 -9.74 -4.11
CA ARG A 91 -9.32 -9.63 -3.46
C ARG A 91 -10.03 -8.33 -3.84
N THR A 92 -9.31 -7.22 -3.92
CA THR A 92 -9.90 -5.90 -4.17
C THR A 92 -9.98 -5.53 -5.65
N GLY A 93 -9.32 -6.31 -6.52
CA GLY A 93 -9.21 -6.00 -7.95
C GLY A 93 -8.35 -4.77 -8.22
N PHE A 94 -7.53 -4.35 -7.26
CA PHE A 94 -6.66 -3.17 -7.38
C PHE A 94 -5.25 -3.60 -7.78
N GLU A 95 -4.68 -2.95 -8.78
CA GLU A 95 -3.27 -3.09 -9.13
C GLU A 95 -2.58 -1.74 -8.99
N SER A 96 -1.49 -1.66 -8.25
CA SER A 96 -0.73 -0.41 -8.06
C SER A 96 0.21 -0.12 -9.23
N LYS A 97 0.74 -1.17 -9.88
CA LYS A 97 1.71 -1.04 -10.99
C LYS A 97 1.01 -0.61 -12.28
N ALA A 98 1.40 0.54 -12.83
CA ALA A 98 0.90 1.00 -14.12
C ALA A 98 1.22 0.01 -15.27
N ASP A 99 2.41 -0.57 -15.24
CA ASP A 99 2.90 -1.54 -16.24
C ASP A 99 2.15 -2.89 -16.20
N SER A 100 1.57 -3.23 -15.04
CA SER A 100 0.77 -4.46 -14.86
C SER A 100 -0.73 -4.23 -15.08
N ARG A 101 -1.12 -3.14 -15.74
CA ARG A 101 -2.50 -2.87 -16.14
C ARG A 101 -2.61 -2.92 -17.67
N PHE A 102 -3.38 -3.87 -18.20
CA PHE A 102 -3.76 -3.90 -19.62
C PHE A 102 -5.24 -3.54 -19.74
N ASN A 103 -5.56 -2.52 -20.55
CA ASN A 103 -6.93 -2.03 -20.74
C ASN A 103 -7.68 -1.74 -19.41
N PHE A 104 -7.03 -1.01 -18.49
CA PHE A 104 -7.58 -0.64 -17.18
C PHE A 104 -7.94 -1.82 -16.25
N SER A 105 -7.45 -3.03 -16.58
CA SER A 105 -7.62 -4.24 -15.78
C SER A 105 -6.24 -4.83 -15.42
N PRO A 106 -6.08 -5.46 -14.25
CA PRO A 106 -4.82 -6.12 -13.92
C PRO A 106 -4.47 -7.20 -14.94
N THR A 107 -3.21 -7.29 -15.37
CA THR A 107 -2.73 -8.30 -16.34
C THR A 107 -2.86 -9.74 -15.84
N TRP A 108 -2.98 -9.94 -14.53
CA TRP A 108 -3.21 -11.26 -13.92
C TRP A 108 -4.69 -11.65 -13.83
N ALA A 109 -5.62 -10.76 -14.19
CA ALA A 109 -7.05 -11.04 -14.24
C ALA A 109 -7.55 -11.51 -15.62
N ALA A 110 -6.62 -11.71 -16.57
CA ALA A 110 -6.88 -12.25 -17.90
C ALA A 110 -6.84 -13.78 -17.91
#